data_AF-A0A536RSB6-F1
#
_entry.id   AF-A0A536RSB6-F1
#
_cell.length_a   1.000
_cell.length_b   1.000
_cell.length_c   1.000
_cell.angle_alpha   90.00
_cell.angle_beta   90.00
_cell.angle_gamma   90.00
#
_symmetry.space_group_name_H-M   'P 1'
#
loop_
_entity.id
_entity.type
_entity.pdbx_description
1 polymer ?
#
loop_
_entity_poly.entity_id
_entity_poly.type
_entity_poly.pdbx_seq_one_letter_code
_entity_poly.pdbx_strand_id
1 'polypeptide(L)' 'MEQVQAACDKCGAALVPNAAYCERCGARTRRARRLVGLAIRVELVFFLLVVALVIAFTWIYAVQK' A
#
# COMPACT_ATOMS: atom_id res chain seq x y z
N MET A 1 -2.76 -17.85 2.18
CA MET A 1 -3.54 -17.61 3.43
C MET A 1 -4.36 -16.34 3.25
N GLU A 2 -5.65 -16.47 2.94
CA GLU A 2 -6.57 -15.34 2.83
C GLU A 2 -6.83 -14.78 4.23
N GLN A 3 -6.46 -13.53 4.48
CA GLN A 3 -6.63 -12.88 5.79
C GLN A 3 -8.11 -12.54 5.99
N VAL A 4 -8.87 -13.47 6.57
CA VAL A 4 -10.27 -13.28 6.95
C VAL A 4 -10.30 -12.52 8.29
N GLN A 5 -10.62 -11.22 8.26
CA GLN A 5 -10.91 -10.47 9.48
C GLN A 5 -12.25 -10.96 10.05
N ALA A 6 -12.22 -11.56 11.23
CA ALA A 6 -13.44 -11.95 11.94
C ALA A 6 -14.13 -10.77 12.65
N ALA A 7 -13.37 -9.70 12.99
CA ALA A 7 -13.89 -8.57 13.76
C ALA A 7 -13.31 -7.22 13.30
N CYS A 8 -14.06 -6.14 13.56
CA CYS A 8 -13.73 -4.80 13.12
C CYS A 8 -12.71 -4.16 14.05
N ASP A 9 -11.60 -3.64 13.51
CA ASP A 9 -10.58 -2.94 14.30
C ASP A 9 -11.07 -1.61 14.90
N LYS A 10 -12.18 -1.06 14.39
CA LYS A 10 -12.74 0.24 14.82
C LYS A 10 -13.85 0.11 15.85
N CYS A 11 -14.73 -0.88 15.71
CA CYS A 11 -15.91 -1.02 16.56
C CYS A 11 -16.09 -2.40 17.20
N GLY A 12 -15.20 -3.36 16.94
CA GLY A 12 -15.26 -4.72 17.48
C GLY A 12 -16.39 -5.59 16.93
N ALA A 13 -17.24 -5.08 16.04
CA ALA A 13 -18.32 -5.85 15.42
C ALA A 13 -17.77 -7.06 14.65
N ALA A 14 -18.51 -8.17 14.64
CA ALA A 14 -18.22 -9.29 13.76
C ALA A 14 -18.31 -8.81 12.30
N LEU A 15 -17.33 -9.20 11.47
CA LEU A 15 -17.38 -8.94 10.03
C LEU A 15 -17.75 -10.19 9.27
N VAL A 16 -18.59 -9.99 8.26
CA VAL A 16 -18.84 -11.00 7.23
C VAL A 16 -17.52 -11.31 6.50
N PRO A 17 -17.21 -12.60 6.22
CA PRO A 17 -16.04 -12.96 5.44
C PRO A 17 -16.05 -12.21 4.09
N ASN A 18 -14.89 -11.68 3.70
CA ASN A 18 -14.69 -10.88 2.47
C ASN A 18 -15.40 -9.52 2.41
N ALA A 19 -15.99 -9.01 3.50
CA ALA A 19 -16.52 -7.64 3.51
C ALA A 19 -15.40 -6.60 3.32
N ALA A 20 -15.60 -5.64 2.40
CA ALA A 20 -14.67 -4.53 2.17
C ALA A 20 -14.82 -3.40 3.20
N TYR A 21 -16.02 -3.28 3.78
CA TYR A 21 -16.41 -2.27 4.76
C TYR A 21 -17.17 -2.95 5.91
N CYS A 22 -17.05 -2.41 7.12
CA CYS A 22 -17.87 -2.85 8.24
C CYS A 22 -19.29 -2.27 8.13
N GLU A 23 -20.31 -3.12 8.20
CA GLU A 23 -21.72 -2.70 8.13
C GLU A 23 -22.18 -1.87 9.34
N ARG A 24 -21.52 -2.01 10.49
CA ARG A 24 -21.86 -1.26 11.71
C ARG A 24 -21.24 0.12 11.80
N CYS A 25 -20.00 0.30 11.34
CA CYS A 25 -19.26 1.57 11.51
C CYS A 25 -18.80 2.21 10.21
N GLY A 26 -19.01 1.56 9.05
CA GLY A 26 -18.57 2.05 7.74
C GLY A 26 -17.06 2.03 7.51
N ALA A 27 -16.26 1.60 8.50
CA ALA A 27 -14.81 1.61 8.36
C ALA A 27 -14.32 0.55 7.36
N ARG A 28 -13.36 0.92 6.50
CA ARG A 28 -12.65 -0.05 5.65
C ARG A 28 -11.94 -1.10 6.48
N THR A 29 -12.05 -2.34 6.04
CA THR A 29 -11.35 -3.48 6.63
C THR A 29 -9.84 -3.36 6.47
N ARG A 30 -9.10 -4.00 7.37
CA ARG A 30 -7.63 -4.02 7.33
C ARG A 30 -7.14 -4.63 6.02
N ARG A 31 -7.85 -5.64 5.50
CA ARG A 31 -7.55 -6.25 4.18
C ARG A 31 -7.54 -5.21 3.06
N ALA A 32 -8.60 -4.40 2.96
CA ALA A 32 -8.67 -3.34 1.95
C ALA A 32 -7.56 -2.29 2.13
N ARG A 33 -7.26 -1.87 3.37
CA ARG A 33 -6.18 -0.90 3.63
C ARG A 33 -4.80 -1.44 3.28
N ARG A 34 -4.55 -2.72 3.54
CA ARG A 34 -3.23 -3.36 3.32
C ARG A 34 -2.92 -3.46 1.83
N LEU A 35 -3.92 -3.80 1.00
CA LEU A 35 -3.77 -3.84 -0.46
C LEU A 35 -3.43 -2.46 -1.03
N VAL A 36 -4.15 -1.42 -0.60
CA VAL A 36 -3.88 -0.03 -1.03
C VAL A 36 -2.49 0.43 -0.58
N GLY A 37 -2.12 0.16 0.68
CA GLY A 37 -0.79 0.53 1.19
C GLY A 37 0.37 -0.20 0.49
N LEU A 38 0.14 -1.45 0.03
CA LEU A 38 1.13 -2.19 -0.75
C LEU A 38 1.27 -1.61 -2.16
N ALA A 39 0.16 -1.29 -2.84
CA ALA A 39 0.18 -0.68 -4.16
C ALA A 39 0.94 0.66 -4.18
N ILE A 40 0.63 1.55 -3.23
CA ILE A 40 1.30 2.86 -3.11
C ILE A 40 2.80 2.69 -2.85
N ARG A 41 3.20 1.72 -2.00
CA ARG A 41 4.61 1.43 -1.77
C ARG A 41 5.34 1.00 -3.04
N VAL A 42 4.71 0.14 -3.84
CA VAL A 42 5.30 -0.34 -5.10
C VAL A 42 5.49 0.80 -6.08
N GLU A 43 4.48 1.66 -6.27
CA GLU A 43 4.61 2.84 -7.13
C GLU A 43 5.71 3.78 -6.64
N LEU A 44 5.76 4.11 -5.35
CA LEU A 44 6.81 4.97 -4.79
C LEU A 44 8.21 4.38 -4.97
N VAL A 45 8.39 3.07 -4.76
CA VAL A 45 9.68 2.40 -4.98
C VAL A 45 10.09 2.48 -6.46
N PHE A 46 9.16 2.28 -7.39
CA PHE A 46 9.42 2.42 -8.82
C PHE A 46 9.87 3.84 -9.18
N PHE A 47 9.15 4.87 -8.73
CA PHE A 47 9.54 6.26 -8.96
C PHE A 47 10.91 6.59 -8.35
N LEU A 48 11.20 6.13 -7.13
CA LEU A 48 12.51 6.33 -6.50
C LEU A 48 13.64 5.66 -7.28
N LEU A 49 13.43 4.46 -7.81
CA LEU A 49 14.42 3.79 -8.66
C LEU A 49 14.69 4.56 -9.95
N VAL A 50 13.64 5.07 -10.61
CA VAL A 50 13.78 5.88 -11.82
C VAL A 50 14.57 7.16 -11.52
N VAL A 51 14.23 7.87 -10.43
CA VAL A 51 14.94 9.08 -10.00
C VAL A 51 16.41 8.76 -9.69
N ALA A 52 16.69 7.66 -9.00
CA ALA A 52 18.06 7.23 -8.70
C ALA A 52 18.87 6.96 -9.98
N LEU A 53 18.26 6.31 -10.98
CA LEU A 53 18.90 6.10 -12.29
C LEU A 53 19.21 7.43 -12.98
N VAL A 54 18.26 8.36 -13.05
CA VAL A 54 18.46 9.68 -13.67
C VAL A 54 19.57 10.45 -12.97
N ILE A 55 19.60 10.45 -11.63
CA ILE A 55 20.66 11.09 -10.85
C ILE A 55 22.00 10.44 -11.17
N ALA A 56 22.09 9.11 -11.18
CA ALA A 56 23.31 8.39 -11.50
C ALA A 56 23.84 8.74 -12.90
N PHE A 57 22.98 8.73 -13.92
CA PHE A 57 23.35 9.13 -15.27
C PHE A 57 23.84 10.58 -15.33
N THR A 58 23.13 11.50 -14.69
CA THR A 58 23.49 12.92 -14.65
C THR A 58 24.87 13.11 -14.00
N TRP A 59 25.13 12.40 -12.90
CA TRP A 59 26.43 12.42 -12.24
C TRP A 59 27.56 11.87 -13.12
N ILE A 60 27.33 10.75 -13.81
CA ILE A 60 28.32 10.17 -14.73
C ILE A 60 28.67 11.16 -15.84
N TYR A 61 27.66 11.80 -16.46
CA TYR A 61 27.90 12.80 -17.51
C TYR A 61 28.61 14.05 -16.97
N ALA A 62 28.30 14.48 -15.75
CA ALA A 62 28.97 15.62 -15.13
C ALA A 62 30.44 15.32 -14.79
N VAL A 63 30.77 14.08 -14.38
CA VAL A 63 32.12 13.67 -14.00
C VAL A 63 33.00 13.30 -15.22
N GLN A 64 32.41 12.81 -16.31
CA GLN A 64 33.14 12.53 -17.55
C GLN A 64 33.40 13.79 -18.41
N LYS A 65 32.78 14.92 -18.07
CA LYS A 65 33.00 16.21 -18.72
C LYS A 65 34.30 16.84 -18.22
#